data_AF-A0A3B8X3H6-F1
#
_entry.id   AF-A0A3B8X3H6-F1
#
_cell.length_a   1.000
_cell.length_b   1.000
_cell.length_c   1.000
_cell.angle_alpha   90.00
_cell.angle_beta   90.00
_cell.angle_gamma   90.00
#
_symmetry.space_group_name_H-M   'P 1'
#
loop_
_entity.id
_entity.type
_entity.pdbx_description
1 polymer ?
#
loop_
_entity_poly.entity_id
_entity_poly.type
_entity_poly.pdbx_seq_one_letter_code
_entity_poly.pdbx_strand_id
1 'polypeptide(L)'
;MQAGDRRALAKTITLVESTRADHRQLANQVVQRLLPATGKAIRLGISGVPGVGKSTFIEALGLHLIEQNHRLAVLAVDPSSQRSGGSIMGDKTRME
;
A
#
# COMPACT_ATOMS: atom_id res chain seq x y z
N MET A 1 12.11 0.66 -13.15
CA MET A 1 11.61 -0.32 -12.16
C MET A 1 11.72 -1.69 -12.79
N GLN A 2 12.53 -2.59 -12.23
CA GLN A 2 12.46 -4.00 -12.61
C GLN A 2 11.19 -4.61 -12.01
N ALA A 3 10.62 -5.61 -12.67
CA ALA A 3 9.40 -6.27 -12.19
C ALA A 3 9.65 -6.88 -10.81
N GLY A 4 8.94 -6.37 -9.78
CA GLY A 4 8.98 -6.93 -8.43
C GLY A 4 10.04 -6.37 -7.47
N ASP A 5 10.78 -5.31 -7.83
CA ASP A 5 11.74 -4.69 -6.90
C ASP A 5 11.02 -3.94 -5.77
N ARG A 6 10.93 -4.58 -4.59
CA ARG A 6 10.33 -4.02 -3.38
C ARG A 6 11.02 -2.74 -2.89
N ARG A 7 12.34 -2.59 -3.11
CA ARG A 7 13.08 -1.38 -2.71
C ARG A 7 12.72 -0.21 -3.61
N ALA A 8 12.66 -0.45 -4.92
CA ALA A 8 12.21 0.57 -5.87
C ALA A 8 10.76 1.00 -5.60
N LEU A 9 9.88 0.06 -5.26
CA LEU A 9 8.49 0.37 -4.86
C LEU A 9 8.45 1.26 -3.61
N ALA A 10 9.15 0.88 -2.54
CA ALA A 10 9.19 1.65 -1.30
C ALA A 10 9.68 3.09 -1.51
N LYS A 11 10.80 3.26 -2.25
CA LYS A 11 11.31 4.60 -2.61
C LYS A 11 10.31 5.43 -3.41
N THR A 12 9.53 4.77 -4.26
CA THR A 12 8.53 5.47 -5.08
C THR A 12 7.32 5.89 -4.26
N ILE A 13 6.88 5.07 -3.30
CA ILE A 13 5.84 5.46 -2.35
C ILE A 13 6.32 6.68 -1.54
N THR A 14 7.54 6.64 -0.98
CA THR A 14 8.11 7.78 -0.26
C THR A 14 8.23 9.04 -1.13
N LEU A 15 8.59 8.90 -2.40
CA LEU A 15 8.63 10.02 -3.35
C LEU A 15 7.24 10.64 -3.54
N VAL A 16 6.22 9.80 -3.71
CA VAL A 16 4.82 10.22 -3.93
C VAL A 16 4.23 10.87 -2.67
N GLU A 17 4.58 10.40 -1.47
CA GLU A 17 4.10 10.95 -0.20
C GLU A 17 4.84 12.22 0.24
N SER A 18 5.94 12.58 -0.44
CA SER A 18 6.76 13.72 -0.02
C SER A 18 6.08 15.07 -0.24
N THR A 19 6.24 15.97 0.75
CA THR A 19 5.72 17.35 0.71
C THR A 19 6.67 18.34 0.03
N ARG A 20 7.82 17.91 -0.48
CA ARG A 20 8.77 18.80 -1.19
C ARG A 20 8.31 19.07 -2.62
N ALA A 21 8.50 20.30 -3.10
CA ALA A 21 8.01 20.71 -4.42
C ALA A 21 8.70 20.00 -5.60
N ASP A 22 10.02 19.79 -5.49
CA ASP A 22 10.83 19.03 -6.45
C ASP A 22 10.38 17.56 -6.53
N HIS A 23 10.12 16.94 -5.38
CA HIS A 23 9.61 15.57 -5.30
C HIS A 23 8.22 15.44 -5.92
N ARG A 24 7.31 16.40 -5.70
CA ARG A 24 5.96 16.37 -6.31
C ARG A 24 6.02 16.38 -7.83
N GLN A 25 6.90 17.19 -8.42
CA GLN A 25 7.07 17.22 -9.89
C GLN A 25 7.57 15.88 -10.42
N LEU A 26 8.58 15.30 -9.78
CA LEU A 26 9.11 14.00 -10.16
C LEU A 26 8.08 12.86 -9.94
N ALA A 27 7.35 12.89 -8.83
CA ALA A 27 6.28 11.94 -8.52
C ALA A 27 5.21 11.92 -9.62
N ASN A 28 4.75 13.09 -10.06
CA ASN A 28 3.77 13.19 -11.14
C ASN A 28 4.27 12.55 -12.44
N GLN A 29 5.53 12.80 -12.82
CA GLN A 29 6.13 12.18 -14.01
C GLN A 29 6.21 10.66 -13.89
N VAL A 30 6.61 10.15 -12.71
CA VAL A 30 6.67 8.71 -12.44
C VAL A 30 5.27 8.08 -12.52
N VAL A 31 4.27 8.68 -11.87
CA VAL A 31 2.88 8.17 -11.89
C VAL A 31 2.34 8.15 -13.31
N GLN A 32 2.51 9.22 -14.09
CA GLN A 32 2.07 9.27 -15.48
C GLN A 32 2.67 8.14 -16.33
N ARG A 33 3.95 7.82 -16.14
CA ARG A 33 4.61 6.70 -16.83
C ARG A 33 4.08 5.33 -16.40
N LEU A 34 3.62 5.20 -15.16
CA LEU A 34 3.09 3.95 -14.62
C LEU A 34 1.62 3.71 -14.97
N LEU A 35 0.82 4.75 -15.21
CA LEU A 35 -0.62 4.66 -15.47
C LEU A 35 -0.99 3.57 -16.51
N PRO A 36 -0.33 3.44 -17.67
CA PRO A 36 -0.67 2.41 -18.66
C PRO A 36 -0.51 0.97 -18.16
N ALA A 37 0.31 0.75 -17.13
CA ALA A 37 0.52 -0.58 -16.53
C ALA A 37 -0.43 -0.87 -15.35
N THR A 38 -1.29 0.07 -14.96
CA THR A 38 -2.23 -0.07 -13.82
C THR A 38 -3.59 -0.63 -14.25
N GLY A 39 -4.50 -0.85 -13.28
CA GLY A 39 -5.89 -1.27 -13.54
C GLY A 39 -6.13 -2.77 -13.67
N LYS A 40 -5.06 -3.59 -13.67
CA LYS A 40 -5.13 -5.06 -13.78
C LYS A 40 -5.35 -5.80 -12.45
N ALA A 41 -5.73 -5.07 -11.40
CA ALA A 41 -5.88 -5.61 -10.04
C ALA A 41 -7.31 -5.36 -9.52
N ILE A 42 -7.84 -6.32 -8.78
CA ILE A 42 -9.09 -6.18 -8.04
C ILE A 42 -8.84 -5.29 -6.82
N ARG A 43 -9.71 -4.30 -6.58
CA ARG A 43 -9.62 -3.37 -5.44
C ARG A 43 -10.79 -3.63 -4.50
N LEU A 44 -10.51 -4.11 -3.30
CA LEU A 44 -11.52 -4.42 -2.29
C LEU A 44 -11.38 -3.46 -1.10
N GLY A 45 -12.45 -2.75 -0.75
CA GLY A 45 -12.53 -1.95 0.46
C GLY A 45 -13.12 -2.75 1.61
N ILE A 46 -12.44 -2.79 2.75
CA ILE A 46 -12.90 -3.47 3.98
C ILE A 46 -13.05 -2.41 5.07
N SER A 47 -14.24 -2.34 5.67
CA SER A 47 -14.57 -1.42 6.76
C SER A 47 -15.35 -2.14 7.86
N GLY A 48 -15.41 -1.52 9.03
CA GLY A 48 -16.09 -2.08 10.20
C GLY A 48 -15.61 -1.44 11.49
N VAL A 49 -16.43 -1.54 12.54
CA VAL A 49 -16.15 -0.94 13.85
C VAL A 49 -14.84 -1.47 14.48
N PRO A 50 -14.20 -0.73 15.40
CA PRO A 50 -13.07 -1.24 16.17
C PRO A 50 -13.42 -2.58 16.84
N GLY A 51 -12.50 -3.54 16.85
CA GLY A 51 -12.69 -4.85 17.50
C GLY A 51 -13.50 -5.90 16.71
N VAL A 52 -14.11 -5.57 15.57
CA VAL A 52 -14.93 -6.53 14.78
C VAL A 52 -14.13 -7.67 14.10
N GLY A 53 -12.81 -7.75 14.31
CA GLY A 53 -11.98 -8.79 13.71
C GLY A 53 -11.50 -8.51 12.27
N LYS A 54 -11.51 -7.25 11.81
CA LYS A 54 -11.04 -6.88 10.45
C LYS A 54 -9.64 -7.40 10.13
N SER A 55 -8.69 -7.26 11.06
CA SER A 55 -7.31 -7.69 10.83
C SER A 55 -7.22 -9.20 10.66
N THR A 56 -7.90 -9.96 11.51
CA THR A 56 -8.00 -11.42 11.41
C THR A 56 -8.63 -11.86 10.09
N PHE A 57 -9.67 -11.16 9.65
CA PHE A 57 -10.29 -11.43 8.35
C PHE A 57 -9.35 -11.16 7.17
N ILE A 58 -8.66 -10.01 7.19
CA ILE A 58 -7.70 -9.63 6.13
C ILE A 58 -6.56 -10.63 6.04
N GLU A 59 -6.05 -11.10 7.18
CA GLU A 59 -4.99 -12.11 7.28
C GLU A 59 -5.46 -13.44 6.67
N ALA A 60 -6.60 -13.97 7.11
CA ALA A 60 -7.15 -15.23 6.62
C ALA A 60 -7.47 -15.17 5.11
N LEU A 61 -8.11 -14.08 4.65
CA LEU A 61 -8.37 -13.86 3.23
C LEU A 61 -7.06 -13.75 2.43
N GLY A 62 -6.07 -13.08 3.01
CA GLY A 62 -4.79 -12.86 2.35
C GLY A 62 -4.02 -14.16 2.13
N LEU A 63 -3.94 -15.01 3.15
CA LEU A 63 -3.33 -16.34 3.04
C LEU A 63 -4.03 -17.19 1.99
N HIS A 64 -5.37 -17.22 2.00
CA HIS A 64 -6.15 -17.95 1.01
C HIS A 64 -5.88 -17.50 -0.44
N LEU A 65 -5.76 -16.19 -0.67
CA LEU A 65 -5.45 -15.65 -2.00
C LEU A 65 -4.01 -15.98 -2.44
N ILE A 66 -3.06 -15.97 -1.50
CA ILE A 66 -1.67 -16.35 -1.78
C ILE A 66 -1.57 -17.84 -2.13
N GLU A 67 -2.29 -18.72 -1.45
CA GLU A 67 -2.39 -20.15 -1.77
C GLU A 67 -2.93 -20.38 -3.20
N GLN A 68 -3.78 -19.48 -3.68
CA GLN A 68 -4.28 -19.47 -5.06
C GLN A 68 -3.34 -18.80 -6.07
N ASN A 69 -2.08 -18.53 -5.69
CA ASN A 69 -1.07 -17.84 -6.49
C ASN A 69 -1.40 -16.39 -6.85
N HIS A 70 -2.31 -15.72 -6.11
CA HIS A 70 -2.52 -14.28 -6.26
C HIS A 70 -1.44 -13.48 -5.54
N ARG A 71 -1.16 -12.27 -6.05
CA ARG A 71 -0.31 -11.29 -5.39
C ARG A 71 -1.19 -10.28 -4.66
N LEU A 72 -1.00 -10.17 -3.35
CA LEU A 72 -1.77 -9.29 -2.48
C LEU A 72 -0.96 -8.06 -2.05
N ALA A 73 -1.64 -6.92 -1.93
CA ALA A 73 -1.16 -5.75 -1.21
C ALA A 73 -2.29 -5.23 -0.31
N VAL A 74 -1.96 -4.87 0.93
CA VAL A 74 -2.90 -4.28 1.90
C VAL A 74 -2.49 -2.83 2.13
N LEU A 75 -3.43 -1.90 1.96
CA LEU A 75 -3.24 -0.48 2.25
C LEU A 75 -4.17 -0.08 3.39
N ALA A 76 -3.59 0.33 4.52
CA ALA A 76 -4.35 0.87 5.64
C ALA A 76 -4.63 2.36 5.42
N VAL A 77 -5.89 2.77 5.62
CA VAL A 77 -6.29 4.17 5.62
C VAL A 77 -6.73 4.53 7.04
N ASP A 78 -5.92 5.34 7.72
CA ASP A 78 -6.23 5.86 9.06
C ASP A 78 -6.36 7.39 9.02
N PRO A 79 -7.57 7.95 9.21
CA PRO A 79 -7.79 9.40 9.21
C PRO A 79 -7.06 10.12 10.36
N SER A 80 -6.65 9.42 11.42
CA SER A 80 -5.89 10.01 12.53
C SER A 80 -4.45 10.40 12.14
N SER A 81 -3.93 9.84 11.04
CA SER A 81 -2.55 10.01 10.56
C SER A 81 -2.16 11.45 10.22
N GLN A 82 -3.12 12.34 9.91
CA GLN A 82 -2.84 13.76 9.67
C GLN A 82 -2.33 14.50 10.91
N ARG A 83 -2.62 14.01 12.13
CA ARG A 83 -2.14 14.62 13.38
C ARG A 83 -0.77 14.10 13.82
N SER A 84 -0.37 12.89 13.41
CA SER A 84 0.86 12.23 13.87
C SER A 84 2.01 12.26 12.87
N GLY A 85 1.78 12.74 11.64
CA GLY A 85 2.81 12.82 10.60
C GLY A 85 3.02 11.52 9.80
N GLY A 86 2.10 10.57 9.92
CA GLY A 86 2.20 9.24 9.29
C GLY A 86 3.09 8.26 10.06
N SER A 87 2.89 6.96 9.84
CA SER A 87 3.73 5.92 10.47
C SER A 87 4.82 5.47 9.50
N ILE A 88 6.09 5.71 9.87
CA ILE A 88 7.26 5.18 9.15
C ILE A 88 7.31 3.63 9.23
N MET A 89 6.59 3.06 10.20
CA MET A 89 6.74 1.70 10.69
C MET A 89 5.40 0.95 10.71
N GLY A 90 4.46 1.34 9.83
CA GLY A 90 3.14 0.76 9.74
C GLY A 90 3.20 -0.67 9.21
N ASP A 91 3.34 -1.61 10.14
CA ASP A 91 3.09 -3.05 9.98
C ASP A 91 4.25 -3.90 9.44
N LYS A 92 5.33 -3.97 10.23
CA LYS A 92 6.43 -4.93 10.06
C LYS A 92 6.41 -6.08 11.07
N THR A 93 5.39 -6.19 11.91
CA THR A 93 5.42 -7.04 13.11
C THR A 93 4.53 -8.28 13.07
N ARG A 94 3.74 -8.56 12.02
CA ARG A 94 2.83 -9.72 12.03
C ARG A 94 2.59 -10.33 10.64
N MET A 95 3.63 -10.88 10.03
CA MET A 95 3.45 -11.96 9.05
C MET A 95 4.56 -12.97 9.27
N GLU A 96 4.30 -13.87 10.22
CA GLU A 96 4.83 -15.24 10.23
C GLU A 96 3.68 -16.17 9.87
#